data_AF-A0A1L9QPF0-F1
#
_entry.id   AF-A0A1L9QPF0-F1
#
_cell.length_a   1.000
_cell.length_b   1.000
_cell.length_c   1.000
_cell.angle_alpha   90.00
_cell.angle_beta   90.00
_cell.angle_gamma   90.00
#
_symmetry.space_group_name_H-M   'P 1'
#
loop_
_entity.id
_entity.type
_entity.pdbx_description
1 polymer ?
#
loop_
_entity_poly.entity_id
_entity_poly.type
_entity_poly.pdbx_seq_one_letter_code
_entity_poly.pdbx_strand_id
1 'polypeptide(L)'
;MFSDIEAHWSKAAIAQLAELNLVQGYPDRTFRPEGLVTRAEFAVLLCNVFSSAKPIRDRKNFVDVPQSHWAYEAIQTAVSKGFLVGYPGLAFKPEQPIPRVQVLIAIASHLKLEIPPTVTVSKTNLKLYFDDAQEIPHYALPKLTAALFGYLIVNFPDRRKLRPNQPATRGEVAAILCQTLGIWNTVPLSAIGGGEHWAIAPKFSRASHFFQGVALVSGQLGYDLINLNGQPIEFDRHYQILEWGFEIERELPTSDPLIPVSTETHSGLKYGYLNQEGNLVIPAEWEMAAPFSEGLGLVQKEGKSGYIDPTGQVVIEPQFESSDRFYNGRAAVKVGEKYGYIDTTGNWVIPPELERGYRFSEERVAIWSNGRYGYLDNQGNAIVEPQFEQADRFSDGLAVVRLNGVYGCIDRTGNLVLETPHRIQKFSEGLAAIEMGEEWEKKWGYIDKTGDIAIAPQFYGLEDVRDRPYSPVEPFSEGLAMVRFGPKCGFIDQTGTFVIPPHFSDASSFSHGLARVTLQGEWYQEGRGNTGSGMPAEYVILFRGGTWGYLQLNSAVSKG
;
A
#
# COMPACT_ATOMS: atom_id res chain seq x y z
N MET A 1 8.84 0.86 35.64
CA MET A 1 9.76 1.26 34.55
C MET A 1 11.16 0.82 34.94
N PHE A 2 11.91 0.16 34.05
CA PHE A 2 13.24 -0.37 34.36
C PHE A 2 14.29 0.75 34.28
N SER A 3 15.23 0.79 35.23
CA SER A 3 16.17 1.91 35.35
C SER A 3 17.27 1.93 34.28
N ASP A 4 17.56 0.79 33.67
CA ASP A 4 18.71 0.57 32.79
C ASP A 4 18.37 0.59 31.29
N ILE A 5 17.12 0.91 30.93
CA ILE A 5 16.69 0.97 29.52
C ILE A 5 16.56 2.40 28.99
N GLU A 6 16.77 3.42 29.81
CA GLU A 6 16.44 4.82 29.46
C GLU A 6 17.11 5.32 28.17
N ALA A 7 18.38 4.96 27.96
CA ALA A 7 19.14 5.32 26.76
C ALA A 7 19.21 4.19 25.71
N HIS A 8 18.49 3.08 25.93
CA HIS A 8 18.58 1.89 25.08
C HIS A 8 17.63 1.99 23.87
N TRP A 9 18.08 1.60 22.69
CA TRP A 9 17.30 1.72 21.43
C TRP A 9 15.98 0.96 21.45
N SER A 10 15.91 -0.16 22.19
CA SER A 10 14.72 -0.99 22.34
C SER A 10 13.85 -0.64 23.56
N LYS A 11 14.07 0.54 24.18
CA LYS A 11 13.32 0.99 25.38
C LYS A 11 11.82 0.86 25.20
N ALA A 12 11.29 1.37 24.08
CA ALA A 12 9.86 1.39 23.81
C ALA A 12 9.30 -0.04 23.70
N ALA A 13 9.99 -0.94 22.99
CA ALA A 13 9.61 -2.35 22.91
C ALA A 13 9.57 -3.03 24.28
N ILE A 14 10.61 -2.83 25.09
CA ILE A 14 10.70 -3.40 26.44
C ILE A 14 9.56 -2.88 27.33
N ALA A 15 9.33 -1.56 27.32
CA ALA A 15 8.27 -0.94 28.11
C ALA A 15 6.89 -1.47 27.73
N GLN A 16 6.61 -1.60 26.43
CA GLN A 16 5.31 -2.03 25.94
C GLN A 16 5.04 -3.51 26.25
N LEU A 17 6.04 -4.39 26.09
CA LEU A 17 5.89 -5.79 26.48
C LEU A 17 5.74 -5.96 27.99
N ALA A 18 6.38 -5.09 28.80
CA ALA A 18 6.23 -5.14 30.25
C ALA A 18 4.84 -4.69 30.70
N GLU A 19 4.26 -3.67 30.05
CA GLU A 19 2.88 -3.22 30.28
C GLU A 19 1.86 -4.32 29.94
N LEU A 20 2.12 -5.09 28.89
CA LEU A 20 1.33 -6.26 28.50
C LEU A 20 1.60 -7.50 29.37
N ASN A 21 2.47 -7.41 30.39
CA ASN A 21 2.91 -8.52 31.24
C ASN A 21 3.56 -9.69 30.46
N LEU A 22 4.14 -9.43 29.30
CA LEU A 22 4.79 -10.43 28.44
C LEU A 22 6.27 -10.63 28.78
N VAL A 23 6.92 -9.60 29.33
CA VAL A 23 8.31 -9.67 29.83
C VAL A 23 8.40 -9.16 31.26
N GLN A 24 9.40 -9.66 32.00
CA GLN A 24 9.69 -9.24 33.37
C GLN A 24 11.15 -8.84 33.52
N GLY A 25 11.40 -7.87 34.41
CA GLY A 25 12.75 -7.50 34.83
C GLY A 25 13.18 -8.24 36.09
N TYR A 26 14.31 -7.83 36.63
CA TYR A 26 14.92 -8.40 37.82
C TYR A 26 14.44 -7.70 39.10
N PRO A 27 14.61 -8.33 40.29
CA PRO A 27 14.23 -7.73 41.58
C PRO A 27 14.91 -6.38 41.87
N ASP A 28 16.07 -6.12 41.26
CA ASP A 28 16.84 -4.87 41.35
C ASP A 28 16.27 -3.73 40.47
N ARG A 29 15.09 -3.94 39.86
CA ARG A 29 14.39 -3.01 38.95
C ARG A 29 15.12 -2.79 37.60
N THR A 30 16.04 -3.67 37.23
CA THR A 30 16.69 -3.66 35.91
C THR A 30 16.01 -4.63 34.93
N PHE A 31 16.17 -4.40 33.63
CA PHE A 31 15.78 -5.33 32.57
C PHE A 31 16.98 -6.08 31.97
N ARG A 32 18.16 -5.46 31.99
CA ARG A 32 19.42 -5.91 31.39
C ARG A 32 19.28 -6.12 29.88
N PRO A 33 19.02 -5.07 29.08
CA PRO A 33 18.72 -5.20 27.66
C PRO A 33 19.88 -5.81 26.84
N GLU A 34 21.13 -5.58 27.25
CA GLU A 34 22.33 -6.19 26.65
C GLU A 34 22.61 -7.61 27.19
N GLY A 35 21.86 -8.05 28.19
CA GLY A 35 21.97 -9.41 28.72
C GLY A 35 21.58 -10.44 27.67
N LEU A 36 22.35 -11.53 27.59
CA LEU A 36 22.08 -12.61 26.66
C LEU A 36 20.87 -13.43 27.11
N VAL A 37 20.07 -13.88 26.15
CA VAL A 37 18.93 -14.76 26.40
C VAL A 37 19.35 -16.21 26.32
N THR A 38 19.08 -17.01 27.36
CA THR A 38 19.28 -18.46 27.30
C THR A 38 18.14 -19.16 26.56
N ARG A 39 18.37 -20.39 26.09
CA ARG A 39 17.32 -21.19 25.45
C ARG A 39 16.14 -21.48 26.39
N ALA A 40 16.39 -21.63 27.69
CA ALA A 40 15.35 -21.79 28.70
C ALA A 40 14.50 -20.52 28.87
N GLU A 41 15.14 -19.35 28.97
CA GLU A 41 14.43 -18.07 29.05
C GLU A 41 13.59 -17.80 27.81
N PHE A 42 14.13 -18.08 26.62
CA PHE A 42 13.39 -17.91 25.38
C PHE A 42 12.18 -18.84 25.29
N ALA A 43 12.26 -20.08 25.81
CA ALA A 43 11.11 -20.99 25.88
C ALA A 43 9.97 -20.42 26.73
N VAL A 44 10.29 -19.79 27.87
CA VAL A 44 9.32 -19.11 28.74
C VAL A 44 8.68 -17.93 28.02
N LEU A 45 9.50 -17.08 27.38
CA LEU A 45 9.01 -15.93 26.62
C LEU A 45 8.01 -16.34 25.53
N LEU A 46 8.34 -17.37 24.74
CA LEU A 46 7.44 -17.88 23.70
C LEU A 46 6.13 -18.43 24.28
N CYS A 47 6.18 -19.11 25.43
CA CYS A 47 4.97 -19.61 26.08
C CYS A 47 4.06 -18.49 26.60
N ASN A 48 4.65 -17.39 27.07
CA ASN A 48 3.91 -16.22 27.52
C ASN A 48 3.25 -15.50 26.34
N VAL A 49 4.04 -15.22 25.29
CA VAL A 49 3.59 -14.48 24.11
C VAL A 49 2.56 -15.27 23.30
N PHE A 50 2.78 -16.57 23.12
CA PHE A 50 1.92 -17.45 22.33
C PHE A 50 1.19 -18.46 23.22
N SER A 51 0.55 -17.94 24.27
CA SER A 51 -0.17 -18.74 25.26
C SER A 51 -1.29 -19.59 24.63
N SER A 52 -1.99 -19.03 23.63
CA SER A 52 -3.09 -19.67 22.89
C SER A 52 -2.66 -20.72 21.87
N ALA A 53 -1.37 -20.80 21.51
CA ALA A 53 -0.89 -21.75 20.51
C ALA A 53 -1.10 -23.20 20.99
N LYS A 54 -1.62 -24.05 20.10
CA LYS A 54 -1.91 -25.46 20.39
C LYS A 54 -0.66 -26.34 20.24
N PRO A 55 -0.49 -27.39 21.05
CA PRO A 55 0.54 -28.41 20.82
C PRO A 55 0.36 -29.08 19.45
N ILE A 56 1.47 -29.30 18.75
CA ILE A 56 1.50 -29.99 17.44
C ILE A 56 2.23 -31.33 17.50
N ARG A 57 2.83 -31.66 18.65
CA ARG A 57 3.54 -32.92 18.92
C ARG A 57 3.58 -33.20 20.42
N ASP A 58 3.94 -34.43 20.76
CA ASP A 58 4.05 -34.85 22.16
C ASP A 58 5.16 -34.12 22.92
N ARG A 59 4.97 -34.04 24.25
CA ARG A 59 6.01 -33.55 25.17
C ARG A 59 7.23 -34.47 25.11
N LYS A 60 8.41 -33.88 25.30
CA LYS A 60 9.69 -34.59 25.22
C LYS A 60 10.54 -34.30 26.46
N ASN A 61 11.09 -35.36 27.04
CA ASN A 61 12.07 -35.27 28.12
C ASN A 61 13.47 -35.11 27.54
N PHE A 62 14.26 -34.21 28.14
CA PHE A 62 15.65 -33.96 27.77
C PHE A 62 16.58 -34.39 28.90
N VAL A 63 17.73 -34.96 28.55
CA VAL A 63 18.68 -35.52 29.53
C VAL A 63 19.30 -34.46 30.43
N ASP A 64 19.34 -33.21 29.96
CA ASP A 64 19.94 -32.05 30.62
C ASP A 64 18.90 -31.07 31.17
N VAL A 65 17.63 -31.47 31.25
CA VAL A 65 16.54 -30.68 31.85
C VAL A 65 15.79 -31.53 32.88
N PRO A 66 16.26 -31.60 34.14
CA PRO A 66 15.57 -32.33 35.19
C PRO A 66 14.21 -31.70 35.52
N GLN A 67 13.28 -32.48 36.09
CA GLN A 67 11.96 -31.99 36.52
C GLN A 67 12.01 -30.82 37.52
N SER A 68 13.09 -30.74 38.31
CA SER A 68 13.35 -29.64 39.25
C SER A 68 13.85 -28.36 38.58
N HIS A 69 14.16 -28.40 37.28
CA HIS A 69 14.63 -27.23 36.55
C HIS A 69 13.51 -26.17 36.48
N TRP A 70 13.81 -24.92 36.81
CA TRP A 70 12.83 -23.83 36.90
C TRP A 70 12.01 -23.63 35.61
N ALA A 71 12.64 -23.87 34.45
CA ALA A 71 12.00 -23.76 33.13
C ALA A 71 11.47 -25.10 32.57
N TYR A 72 11.42 -26.19 33.35
CA TYR A 72 11.07 -27.53 32.85
C TYR A 72 9.74 -27.54 32.07
N GLU A 73 8.66 -27.02 32.68
CA GLU A 73 7.32 -26.98 32.05
C GLU A 73 7.29 -26.11 30.79
N ALA A 74 7.95 -24.95 30.83
CA ALA A 74 8.04 -24.04 29.69
C ALA A 74 8.81 -24.67 28.52
N ILE A 75 9.90 -25.37 28.80
CA ILE A 75 10.69 -26.10 27.78
C ILE A 75 9.85 -27.19 27.13
N GLN A 76 9.16 -28.02 27.92
CA GLN A 76 8.29 -29.05 27.38
C GLN A 76 7.17 -28.48 26.53
N THR A 77 6.56 -27.38 26.98
CA THR A 77 5.46 -26.71 26.30
C THR A 77 5.93 -26.03 25.00
N ALA A 78 7.04 -25.30 25.03
CA ALA A 78 7.60 -24.67 23.84
C ALA A 78 7.98 -25.72 22.78
N VAL A 79 8.51 -26.87 23.21
CA VAL A 79 8.81 -27.98 22.31
C VAL A 79 7.53 -28.60 21.78
N SER A 80 6.53 -28.94 22.60
CA SER A 80 5.28 -29.56 22.12
C SER A 80 4.50 -28.66 21.16
N LYS A 81 4.56 -27.33 21.35
CA LYS A 81 3.99 -26.31 20.46
C LYS A 81 4.80 -26.07 19.18
N GLY A 82 5.97 -26.69 19.04
CA GLY A 82 6.81 -26.58 17.85
C GLY A 82 7.74 -25.38 17.81
N PHE A 83 7.80 -24.55 18.86
CA PHE A 83 8.60 -23.33 18.87
C PHE A 83 10.10 -23.60 18.89
N LEU A 84 10.51 -24.61 19.67
CA LEU A 84 11.92 -24.99 19.83
C LEU A 84 12.12 -26.48 19.60
N VAL A 85 13.32 -26.85 19.21
CA VAL A 85 13.74 -28.25 19.07
C VAL A 85 14.97 -28.52 19.94
N GLY A 86 15.10 -29.76 20.40
CA GLY A 86 16.32 -30.23 21.04
C GLY A 86 17.39 -30.63 20.03
N TYR A 87 18.58 -30.85 20.55
CA TYR A 87 19.75 -31.33 19.82
C TYR A 87 19.80 -32.87 19.80
N PRO A 88 20.67 -33.46 18.94
CA PRO A 88 20.97 -34.90 19.01
C PRO A 88 21.35 -35.35 20.42
N GLY A 89 21.00 -36.59 20.77
CA GLY A 89 21.25 -37.15 22.11
C GLY A 89 20.25 -36.69 23.18
N LEU A 90 19.07 -36.18 22.79
CA LEU A 90 18.03 -35.69 23.71
C LEU A 90 18.51 -34.55 24.63
N ALA A 91 19.43 -33.71 24.17
CA ALA A 91 19.86 -32.51 24.90
C ALA A 91 19.06 -31.28 24.48
N PHE A 92 18.67 -30.42 25.42
CA PHE A 92 18.03 -29.13 25.15
C PHE A 92 19.01 -27.96 25.26
N LYS A 93 20.02 -28.06 26.11
CA LYS A 93 21.00 -27.03 26.48
C LYS A 93 20.33 -25.76 27.05
N PRO A 94 19.67 -25.85 28.21
CA PRO A 94 18.84 -24.76 28.75
C PRO A 94 19.62 -23.46 29.00
N GLU A 95 20.84 -23.57 29.51
CA GLU A 95 21.69 -22.42 29.86
C GLU A 95 22.48 -21.84 28.67
N GLN A 96 22.42 -22.48 27.50
CA GLN A 96 23.13 -21.98 26.33
C GLN A 96 22.47 -20.70 25.83
N PRO A 97 23.23 -19.61 25.63
CA PRO A 97 22.73 -18.41 24.96
C PRO A 97 22.20 -18.76 23.56
N ILE A 98 20.97 -18.33 23.25
CA ILE A 98 20.33 -18.69 21.98
C ILE A 98 20.90 -17.83 20.84
N PRO A 99 21.37 -18.43 19.73
CA PRO A 99 21.77 -17.66 18.55
C PRO A 99 20.59 -16.87 17.97
N ARG A 100 20.86 -15.66 17.49
CA ARG A 100 19.87 -14.76 16.90
C ARG A 100 19.09 -15.38 15.75
N VAL A 101 19.73 -16.18 14.89
CA VAL A 101 19.03 -16.90 13.83
C VAL A 101 18.01 -17.91 14.37
N GLN A 102 18.27 -18.53 15.52
CA GLN A 102 17.34 -19.50 16.13
C GLN A 102 16.09 -18.82 16.68
N VAL A 103 16.19 -17.57 17.16
CA VAL A 103 15.03 -16.76 17.57
C VAL A 103 14.10 -16.53 16.38
N LEU A 104 14.66 -16.06 15.27
CA LEU A 104 13.90 -15.71 14.07
C LEU A 104 13.21 -16.93 13.43
N ILE A 105 13.91 -18.05 13.27
CA ILE A 105 13.31 -19.26 12.67
C ILE A 105 12.25 -19.89 13.58
N ALA A 106 12.40 -19.77 14.91
CA ALA A 106 11.41 -20.28 15.86
C ALA A 106 10.08 -19.53 15.69
N ILE A 107 10.14 -18.20 15.65
CA ILE A 107 8.98 -17.34 15.46
C ILE A 107 8.38 -17.54 14.06
N ALA A 108 9.19 -17.51 13.00
CA ALA A 108 8.71 -17.71 11.63
C ALA A 108 8.06 -19.07 11.42
N SER A 109 8.56 -20.11 12.09
CA SER A 109 7.95 -21.44 12.06
C SER A 109 6.61 -21.47 12.80
N HIS A 110 6.50 -20.80 13.95
CA HIS A 110 5.25 -20.72 14.69
C HIS A 110 4.16 -19.99 13.89
N LEU A 111 4.50 -18.83 13.32
CA LEU A 111 3.60 -18.02 12.51
C LEU A 111 3.26 -18.67 11.16
N LYS A 112 3.90 -19.79 10.82
CA LYS A 112 3.74 -20.50 9.55
C LYS A 112 3.96 -19.57 8.35
N LEU A 113 4.95 -18.67 8.45
CA LEU A 113 5.25 -17.75 7.37
C LEU A 113 5.64 -18.49 6.10
N GLU A 114 5.08 -18.02 4.98
CA GLU A 114 5.32 -18.54 3.64
C GLU A 114 6.34 -17.68 2.89
N ILE A 115 6.84 -18.24 1.79
CA ILE A 115 7.73 -17.57 0.87
C ILE A 115 7.03 -17.55 -0.49
N PRO A 116 7.02 -16.42 -1.22
CA PRO A 116 6.48 -16.41 -2.58
C PRO A 116 7.16 -17.48 -3.45
N PRO A 117 6.42 -18.29 -4.23
CA PRO A 117 6.98 -19.39 -5.00
C PRO A 117 8.11 -19.00 -5.97
N THR A 118 8.12 -17.75 -6.47
CA THR A 118 9.18 -17.27 -7.37
C THR A 118 10.47 -16.89 -6.64
N VAL A 119 10.44 -16.77 -5.32
CA VAL A 119 11.63 -16.41 -4.54
C VAL A 119 12.55 -17.62 -4.41
N THR A 120 13.70 -17.54 -5.05
CA THR A 120 14.75 -18.55 -4.89
C THR A 120 15.41 -18.41 -3.52
N VAL A 121 15.40 -19.47 -2.72
CA VAL A 121 16.02 -19.49 -1.39
C VAL A 121 17.53 -19.74 -1.53
N SER A 122 18.34 -18.70 -1.37
CA SER A 122 19.79 -18.80 -1.44
C SER A 122 20.50 -17.73 -0.60
N LYS A 123 21.75 -17.99 -0.23
CA LYS A 123 22.61 -16.97 0.40
C LYS A 123 22.86 -15.78 -0.52
N THR A 124 22.92 -16.01 -1.83
CA THR A 124 23.10 -14.96 -2.84
C THR A 124 21.93 -13.99 -2.83
N ASN A 125 20.70 -14.48 -2.75
CA ASN A 125 19.52 -13.63 -2.71
C ASN A 125 19.42 -12.89 -1.37
N LEU A 126 19.74 -13.57 -0.26
CA LEU A 126 19.78 -12.91 1.05
C LEU A 126 20.89 -11.85 1.16
N LYS A 127 21.94 -11.90 0.33
CA LYS A 127 23.02 -10.89 0.28
C LYS A 127 22.52 -9.52 -0.20
N LEU A 128 21.39 -9.47 -0.90
CA LEU A 128 20.72 -8.21 -1.26
C LEU A 128 20.31 -7.42 0.00
N TYR A 129 19.91 -8.15 1.06
CA TYR A 129 19.39 -7.61 2.31
C TYR A 129 20.41 -7.59 3.44
N PHE A 130 21.29 -8.61 3.51
CA PHE A 130 22.23 -8.80 4.61
C PHE A 130 23.67 -8.94 4.11
N ASP A 131 24.55 -8.05 4.55
CA ASP A 131 25.95 -8.06 4.18
C ASP A 131 26.70 -9.29 4.72
N ASP A 132 26.23 -9.86 5.82
CA ASP A 132 26.73 -11.09 6.43
C ASP A 132 25.92 -12.34 6.04
N ALA A 133 25.19 -12.31 4.92
CA ALA A 133 24.37 -13.44 4.47
C ALA A 133 25.15 -14.76 4.31
N GLN A 134 26.47 -14.69 4.10
CA GLN A 134 27.33 -15.87 4.00
C GLN A 134 27.45 -16.63 5.33
N GLU A 135 27.27 -15.95 6.47
CA GLU A 135 27.31 -16.56 7.81
C GLU A 135 26.02 -17.31 8.17
N ILE A 136 24.95 -17.16 7.39
CA ILE A 136 23.66 -17.80 7.66
C ILE A 136 23.81 -19.33 7.51
N PRO A 137 23.43 -20.12 8.52
CA PRO A 137 23.45 -21.58 8.40
C PRO A 137 22.48 -22.07 7.31
N HIS A 138 22.87 -23.09 6.53
CA HIS A 138 22.04 -23.60 5.43
C HIS A 138 20.64 -24.03 5.88
N TYR A 139 20.54 -24.66 7.05
CA TYR A 139 19.26 -25.10 7.61
C TYR A 139 18.28 -23.94 7.90
N ALA A 140 18.79 -22.72 8.08
CA ALA A 140 17.99 -21.56 8.44
C ALA A 140 17.44 -20.83 7.21
N LEU A 141 18.00 -21.05 6.01
CA LEU A 141 17.70 -20.25 4.81
C LEU A 141 16.19 -20.14 4.51
N PRO A 142 15.40 -21.23 4.48
CA PRO A 142 13.98 -21.11 4.16
C PRO A 142 13.23 -20.30 5.21
N LYS A 143 13.37 -20.63 6.50
CA LYS A 143 12.63 -19.96 7.57
C LYS A 143 13.09 -18.53 7.82
N LEU A 144 14.35 -18.22 7.56
CA LEU A 144 14.84 -16.85 7.63
C LEU A 144 14.35 -16.01 6.44
N THR A 145 14.28 -16.60 5.25
CA THR A 145 13.64 -15.94 4.09
C THR A 145 12.17 -15.68 4.39
N ALA A 146 11.44 -16.65 4.93
CA ALA A 146 10.06 -16.45 5.38
C ALA A 146 9.96 -15.35 6.45
N ALA A 147 10.90 -15.28 7.40
CA ALA A 147 10.97 -14.22 8.42
C ALA A 147 11.19 -12.83 7.80
N LEU A 148 11.98 -12.73 6.73
CA LEU A 148 12.17 -11.48 5.97
C LEU A 148 10.85 -11.05 5.31
N PHE A 149 10.18 -11.96 4.60
CA PHE A 149 8.92 -11.69 3.90
C PHE A 149 7.71 -11.50 4.83
N GLY A 150 7.77 -12.05 6.05
CA GLY A 150 6.81 -11.79 7.12
C GLY A 150 7.24 -10.66 8.06
N TYR A 151 8.21 -9.83 7.66
CA TYR A 151 8.58 -8.59 8.35
C TYR A 151 9.01 -8.77 9.83
N LEU A 152 9.75 -9.84 10.14
CA LEU A 152 10.21 -10.14 11.51
C LEU A 152 11.62 -9.63 11.84
N ILE A 153 12.39 -9.23 10.83
CA ILE A 153 13.83 -8.95 10.99
C ILE A 153 14.06 -7.56 11.57
N VAL A 154 14.69 -7.49 12.76
CA VAL A 154 15.04 -6.23 13.44
C VAL A 154 16.54 -6.16 13.73
N ASN A 155 17.32 -5.47 12.91
CA ASN A 155 18.79 -5.39 12.99
C ASN A 155 19.26 -4.00 13.45
N PHE A 156 19.90 -3.90 14.62
CA PHE A 156 20.44 -2.64 15.14
C PHE A 156 21.92 -2.79 15.59
N PRO A 157 22.77 -1.75 15.46
CA PRO A 157 22.54 -0.48 14.77
C PRO A 157 22.62 -0.55 13.23
N ASP A 158 23.15 -1.65 12.70
CA ASP A 158 23.36 -1.83 11.26
C ASP A 158 22.28 -2.76 10.69
N ARG A 159 21.33 -2.17 9.94
CA ARG A 159 20.19 -2.92 9.37
C ARG A 159 20.60 -4.03 8.40
N ARG A 160 21.75 -3.89 7.75
CA ARG A 160 22.28 -4.87 6.79
C ARG A 160 23.10 -5.96 7.47
N LYS A 161 23.27 -5.97 8.81
CA LYS A 161 23.95 -7.05 9.52
C LYS A 161 22.97 -7.85 10.37
N LEU A 162 22.73 -9.10 9.97
CA LEU A 162 21.84 -10.01 10.68
C LEU A 162 22.47 -10.58 11.95
N ARG A 163 23.79 -10.78 11.96
CA ARG A 163 24.57 -11.42 13.02
C ARG A 163 24.01 -12.79 13.41
N PRO A 164 23.81 -13.72 12.43
CA PRO A 164 22.98 -14.90 12.62
C PRO A 164 23.46 -15.82 13.74
N ASN A 165 24.77 -15.92 13.93
CA ASN A 165 25.40 -16.84 14.88
C ASN A 165 25.74 -16.21 16.23
N GLN A 166 25.52 -14.90 16.40
CA GLN A 166 25.73 -14.22 17.68
C GLN A 166 24.59 -14.55 18.65
N PRO A 167 24.86 -14.71 19.95
CA PRO A 167 23.81 -14.79 20.96
C PRO A 167 22.88 -13.57 20.92
N ALA A 168 21.58 -13.80 20.98
CA ALA A 168 20.60 -12.72 21.02
C ALA A 168 20.55 -12.04 22.39
N THR A 169 20.44 -10.71 22.40
CA THR A 169 20.23 -9.95 23.64
C THR A 169 18.75 -9.85 23.99
N ARG A 170 18.44 -9.56 25.25
CA ARG A 170 17.07 -9.37 25.75
C ARG A 170 16.37 -8.20 25.05
N GLY A 171 17.09 -7.13 24.75
CA GLY A 171 16.57 -5.98 24.00
C GLY A 171 16.21 -6.32 22.55
N GLU A 172 17.06 -7.10 21.88
CA GLU A 172 16.79 -7.58 20.52
C GLU A 172 15.55 -8.49 20.47
N VAL A 173 15.47 -9.46 21.40
CA VAL A 173 14.31 -10.37 21.47
C VAL A 173 13.03 -9.59 21.75
N ALA A 174 13.05 -8.61 22.66
CA ALA A 174 11.91 -7.74 22.91
C ALA A 174 11.46 -6.99 21.64
N ALA A 175 12.39 -6.42 20.89
CA ALA A 175 12.07 -5.71 19.65
C ALA A 175 11.47 -6.64 18.58
N ILE A 176 12.04 -7.84 18.39
CA ILE A 176 11.51 -8.85 17.46
C ILE A 176 10.10 -9.29 17.87
N LEU A 177 9.84 -9.47 19.17
CA LEU A 177 8.52 -9.84 19.68
C LEU A 177 7.49 -8.74 19.48
N CYS A 178 7.83 -7.47 19.71
CA CYS A 178 6.96 -6.36 19.37
C CYS A 178 6.63 -6.35 17.87
N GLN A 179 7.65 -6.54 17.02
CA GLN A 179 7.46 -6.61 15.58
C GLN A 179 6.53 -7.75 15.18
N THR A 180 6.69 -8.91 15.83
CA THR A 180 5.86 -10.11 15.63
C THR A 180 4.40 -9.90 16.03
N LEU A 181 4.18 -9.20 17.13
CA LEU A 181 2.85 -8.96 17.69
C LEU A 181 2.14 -7.76 17.04
N GLY A 182 2.76 -7.10 16.06
CA GLY A 182 2.23 -5.87 15.49
C GLY A 182 2.15 -4.74 16.52
N ILE A 183 3.04 -4.73 17.52
CA ILE A 183 3.13 -3.66 18.52
C ILE A 183 3.99 -2.54 17.93
N TRP A 184 3.34 -1.58 17.30
CA TRP A 184 3.98 -0.55 16.47
C TRP A 184 4.68 0.55 17.28
N ASN A 185 5.51 1.37 16.60
CA ASN A 185 6.28 2.49 17.16
C ASN A 185 7.24 2.13 18.31
N THR A 186 7.57 0.85 18.45
CA THR A 186 8.47 0.33 19.50
C THR A 186 9.89 0.05 19.03
N VAL A 187 10.09 -0.02 17.71
CA VAL A 187 11.36 -0.34 17.05
C VAL A 187 11.76 0.84 16.15
N PRO A 188 12.99 1.36 16.24
CA PRO A 188 13.46 2.42 15.34
C PRO A 188 13.40 1.97 13.87
N LEU A 189 12.96 2.84 12.97
CA LEU A 189 12.92 2.54 11.52
C LEU A 189 14.29 2.21 10.94
N SER A 190 15.36 2.77 11.52
CA SER A 190 16.73 2.44 11.16
C SER A 190 17.11 1.00 11.45
N ALA A 191 16.35 0.31 12.30
CA ALA A 191 16.57 -1.08 12.67
C ALA A 191 15.78 -2.09 11.82
N ILE A 192 14.94 -1.64 10.89
CA ILE A 192 14.07 -2.50 10.10
C ILE A 192 14.50 -2.46 8.62
N GLY A 193 14.49 -3.62 7.94
CA GLY A 193 14.80 -3.70 6.51
C GLY A 193 13.77 -2.94 5.66
N GLY A 194 14.21 -2.29 4.57
CA GLY A 194 13.39 -1.38 3.75
C GLY A 194 13.55 0.11 4.11
N GLY A 195 14.23 0.42 5.23
CA GLY A 195 14.44 1.78 5.70
C GLY A 195 15.33 2.68 4.82
N GLU A 196 16.08 2.11 3.88
CA GLU A 196 16.87 2.82 2.87
C GLU A 196 16.03 3.61 1.86
N HIS A 197 14.76 3.26 1.72
CA HIS A 197 13.91 3.85 0.69
C HIS A 197 13.09 5.03 1.19
N TRP A 198 13.18 5.43 2.47
CA TRP A 198 12.38 6.56 2.96
C TRP A 198 12.86 7.89 2.38
N ALA A 199 12.05 8.53 1.55
CA ALA A 199 12.17 9.96 1.31
C ALA A 199 11.63 10.74 2.51
N ILE A 200 10.47 10.32 3.02
CA ILE A 200 9.84 10.91 4.20
C ILE A 200 9.42 9.77 5.11
N ALA A 201 10.11 9.64 6.23
CA ALA A 201 9.81 8.63 7.23
C ALA A 201 8.33 8.73 7.70
N PRO A 202 7.67 7.59 7.98
CA PRO A 202 6.30 7.58 8.47
C PRO A 202 6.13 8.45 9.70
N LYS A 203 5.30 9.48 9.59
CA LYS A 203 5.00 10.40 10.70
C LYS A 203 3.58 10.98 10.66
N PHE A 204 2.84 10.76 9.59
CA PHE A 204 1.51 11.36 9.41
C PHE A 204 0.40 10.34 9.70
N SER A 205 -0.71 10.78 10.30
CA SER A 205 -1.89 9.91 10.47
C SER A 205 -2.70 9.78 9.17
N ARG A 206 -2.56 10.75 8.26
CA ARG A 206 -3.04 10.71 6.87
C ARG A 206 -2.05 11.38 5.93
N ALA A 207 -1.92 10.86 4.71
CA ALA A 207 -1.11 11.45 3.65
C ALA A 207 -1.77 11.19 2.29
N SER A 208 -1.78 12.15 1.37
CA SER A 208 -2.26 11.98 -0.02
C SER A 208 -1.15 11.42 -0.91
N HIS A 209 -1.46 11.17 -2.18
CA HIS A 209 -0.41 11.04 -3.19
C HIS A 209 0.29 12.39 -3.39
N PHE A 210 1.55 12.37 -3.83
CA PHE A 210 2.15 13.57 -4.38
C PHE A 210 1.47 13.93 -5.69
N PHE A 211 0.97 15.15 -5.75
CA PHE A 211 0.43 15.76 -6.96
C PHE A 211 1.27 16.98 -7.27
N GLN A 212 2.02 16.91 -8.36
CA GLN A 212 2.87 18.00 -8.82
C GLN A 212 3.76 18.56 -7.70
N GLY A 213 4.59 17.72 -7.08
CA GLY A 213 5.55 18.17 -6.08
C GLY A 213 5.00 18.50 -4.68
N VAL A 214 3.68 18.44 -4.49
CA VAL A 214 3.04 18.71 -3.19
C VAL A 214 2.15 17.54 -2.77
N ALA A 215 2.07 17.29 -1.46
CA ALA A 215 1.11 16.36 -0.90
C ALA A 215 0.38 16.96 0.31
N LEU A 216 -0.87 16.56 0.49
CA LEU A 216 -1.66 16.85 1.68
C LEU A 216 -1.34 15.84 2.77
N VAL A 217 -1.13 16.32 3.98
CA VAL A 217 -0.87 15.48 5.15
C VAL A 217 -1.68 15.95 6.35
N SER A 218 -1.94 15.05 7.29
CA SER A 218 -2.57 15.41 8.56
C SER A 218 -1.72 16.43 9.32
N GLY A 219 -2.30 17.58 9.66
CA GLY A 219 -1.74 18.64 10.49
C GLY A 219 -2.46 18.82 11.83
N GLN A 220 -2.06 19.81 12.63
CA GLN A 220 -2.67 20.08 13.94
C GLN A 220 -4.07 20.72 13.85
N LEU A 221 -4.31 21.54 12.81
CA LEU A 221 -5.54 22.33 12.63
C LEU A 221 -6.32 21.94 11.36
N GLY A 222 -6.06 20.76 10.80
CA GLY A 222 -6.62 20.30 9.53
C GLY A 222 -5.55 19.61 8.68
N TYR A 223 -5.55 19.85 7.38
CA TYR A 223 -4.50 19.38 6.48
C TYR A 223 -3.40 20.43 6.29
N ASP A 224 -2.17 19.94 6.19
CA ASP A 224 -0.99 20.70 5.82
C ASP A 224 -0.52 20.29 4.42
N LEU A 225 0.21 21.18 3.76
CA LEU A 225 0.93 20.89 2.53
C LEU A 225 2.38 20.59 2.85
N ILE A 226 2.94 19.60 2.16
CA ILE A 226 4.39 19.31 2.19
C ILE A 226 4.95 19.26 0.78
N ASN A 227 6.20 19.70 0.62
CA ASN A 227 6.95 19.52 -0.62
C ASN A 227 7.55 18.10 -0.71
N LEU A 228 8.23 17.79 -1.83
CA LEU A 228 8.90 16.50 -2.07
C LEU A 228 9.91 16.09 -0.99
N ASN A 229 10.48 17.05 -0.26
CA ASN A 229 11.43 16.80 0.84
C ASN A 229 10.71 16.61 2.20
N GLY A 230 9.38 16.64 2.22
CA GLY A 230 8.57 16.53 3.42
C GLY A 230 8.61 17.76 4.33
N GLN A 231 9.02 18.91 3.79
CA GLN A 231 9.00 20.19 4.48
C GLN A 231 7.61 20.83 4.36
N PRO A 232 7.06 21.38 5.46
CA PRO A 232 5.80 22.10 5.42
C PRO A 232 5.86 23.28 4.44
N ILE A 233 4.78 23.50 3.71
CA ILE A 233 4.54 24.70 2.89
C ILE A 233 3.57 25.59 3.69
N GLU A 234 4.00 26.81 4.01
CA GLU A 234 3.18 27.76 4.75
C GLU A 234 2.13 28.41 3.84
N PHE A 235 0.91 28.56 4.33
CA PHE A 235 -0.18 29.25 3.65
C PHE A 235 -1.11 29.89 4.69
N ASP A 236 -1.91 30.86 4.25
CA ASP A 236 -2.89 31.53 5.12
C ASP A 236 -3.97 30.54 5.58
N ARG A 237 -4.04 30.31 6.90
CA ARG A 237 -4.95 29.38 7.56
C ARG A 237 -6.42 29.84 7.57
N HIS A 238 -6.70 31.05 7.11
CA HIS A 238 -8.08 31.44 6.77
C HIS A 238 -8.66 30.54 5.67
N TYR A 239 -7.81 29.99 4.79
CA TYR A 239 -8.18 29.04 3.77
C TYR A 239 -8.06 27.59 4.27
N GLN A 240 -9.01 26.76 3.84
CA GLN A 240 -9.01 25.32 4.05
C GLN A 240 -8.70 24.61 2.72
N ILE A 241 -7.83 23.60 2.77
CA ILE A 241 -7.53 22.75 1.62
C ILE A 241 -8.59 21.65 1.57
N LEU A 242 -9.22 21.42 0.41
CA LEU A 242 -10.19 20.34 0.33
C LEU A 242 -9.52 18.97 0.23
N GLU A 243 -10.25 17.94 0.63
CA GLU A 243 -9.79 16.56 0.71
C GLU A 243 -9.64 15.84 -0.65
N TRP A 244 -9.52 16.55 -1.79
CA TRP A 244 -9.43 15.92 -3.12
C TRP A 244 -8.26 14.94 -3.26
N GLY A 245 -7.20 15.09 -2.47
CA GLY A 245 -6.04 14.19 -2.47
C GLY A 245 -6.26 12.85 -1.75
N PHE A 246 -7.36 12.71 -0.99
CA PHE A 246 -7.70 11.49 -0.26
C PHE A 246 -8.77 10.65 -0.98
N GLU A 247 -9.64 11.30 -1.77
CA GLU A 247 -10.67 10.65 -2.56
C GLU A 247 -10.11 10.21 -3.92
N ILE A 248 -9.65 8.96 -3.96
CA ILE A 248 -9.57 8.05 -5.12
C ILE A 248 -9.57 8.75 -6.49
N GLU A 249 -8.37 9.07 -6.98
CA GLU A 249 -8.06 8.96 -8.41
C GLU A 249 -6.55 8.83 -8.60
N ARG A 250 -6.12 7.65 -9.05
CA ARG A 250 -4.72 7.28 -9.33
C ARG A 250 -4.12 8.02 -10.52
N GLU A 251 -4.87 8.92 -11.13
CA GLU A 251 -4.55 9.67 -12.33
C GLU A 251 -5.06 11.10 -12.15
N LEU A 252 -4.48 11.84 -11.19
CA LEU A 252 -4.68 13.28 -11.18
C LEU A 252 -4.02 13.84 -12.46
N PRO A 253 -4.72 14.62 -13.28
CA PRO A 253 -4.22 15.10 -14.55
C PRO A 253 -2.99 15.98 -14.40
N THR A 254 -2.08 15.83 -15.35
CA THR A 254 -0.81 16.52 -15.45
C THR A 254 -1.00 17.84 -16.18
N SER A 255 -0.97 18.99 -15.49
CA SER A 255 -0.53 20.21 -16.17
C SER A 255 -0.21 21.40 -15.26
N ASP A 256 -0.97 21.70 -14.19
CA ASP A 256 -0.77 23.01 -13.52
C ASP A 256 -0.71 22.95 -11.98
N PRO A 257 0.23 23.71 -11.36
CA PRO A 257 0.65 23.57 -9.96
C PRO A 257 -0.33 24.18 -8.94
N LEU A 258 -1.57 24.45 -9.34
CA LEU A 258 -2.51 25.20 -8.53
C LEU A 258 -3.35 24.28 -7.66
N ILE A 259 -3.25 24.51 -6.36
CA ILE A 259 -3.92 23.75 -5.30
C ILE A 259 -5.19 24.51 -4.96
N PRO A 260 -6.38 23.95 -5.23
CA PRO A 260 -7.59 24.67 -4.89
C PRO A 260 -7.69 24.81 -3.36
N VAL A 261 -8.42 25.81 -2.90
CA VAL A 261 -8.71 26.05 -1.48
C VAL A 261 -10.09 26.66 -1.33
N SER A 262 -10.67 26.56 -0.14
CA SER A 262 -11.94 27.18 0.22
C SER A 262 -11.83 28.10 1.42
N THR A 263 -12.66 29.14 1.49
CA THR A 263 -12.89 29.92 2.70
C THR A 263 -14.39 30.11 2.93
N GLU A 264 -14.79 30.25 4.19
CA GLU A 264 -16.17 30.53 4.56
C GLU A 264 -16.43 32.04 4.54
N THR A 265 -17.47 32.44 3.82
CA THR A 265 -17.89 33.85 3.73
C THR A 265 -19.35 33.98 4.19
N HIS A 266 -19.82 35.22 4.38
CA HIS A 266 -21.22 35.50 4.71
C HIS A 266 -22.22 34.96 3.67
N SER A 267 -21.78 34.73 2.42
CA SER A 267 -22.59 34.19 1.32
C SER A 267 -22.33 32.70 1.05
N GLY A 268 -21.61 32.00 1.92
CA GLY A 268 -21.28 30.58 1.81
C GLY A 268 -19.80 30.31 1.53
N LEU A 269 -19.47 29.05 1.24
CA LEU A 269 -18.11 28.65 0.87
C LEU A 269 -17.72 29.25 -0.48
N LYS A 270 -16.51 29.80 -0.54
CA LYS A 270 -15.90 30.34 -1.76
C LYS A 270 -14.55 29.70 -2.02
N TYR A 271 -14.25 29.46 -3.30
CA TYR A 271 -13.09 28.71 -3.73
C TYR A 271 -12.12 29.56 -4.54
N GLY A 272 -10.83 29.36 -4.27
CA GLY A 272 -9.70 29.99 -4.96
C GLY A 272 -8.56 28.99 -5.13
N TYR A 273 -7.36 29.47 -5.46
CA TYR A 273 -6.20 28.60 -5.68
C TYR A 273 -4.91 29.16 -5.09
N LEU A 274 -4.15 28.28 -4.45
CA LEU A 274 -2.77 28.49 -4.02
C LEU A 274 -1.79 27.98 -5.07
N ASN A 275 -0.59 28.56 -5.12
CA ASN A 275 0.54 27.94 -5.81
C ASN A 275 1.30 26.95 -4.90
N GLN A 276 2.35 26.30 -5.42
CA GLN A 276 3.17 25.32 -4.68
C GLN A 276 3.95 25.92 -3.51
N GLU A 277 4.15 27.23 -3.49
CA GLU A 277 4.75 27.96 -2.37
C GLU A 277 3.72 28.39 -1.32
N GLY A 278 2.43 28.06 -1.50
CA GLY A 278 1.35 28.36 -0.55
C GLY A 278 0.77 29.78 -0.68
N ASN A 279 1.12 30.52 -1.74
CA ASN A 279 0.59 31.85 -2.00
C ASN A 279 -0.76 31.76 -2.73
N LEU A 280 -1.76 32.53 -2.29
CA LEU A 280 -3.02 32.70 -3.02
C LEU A 280 -2.78 33.46 -4.32
N VAL A 281 -2.99 32.78 -5.45
CA VAL A 281 -2.80 33.36 -6.80
C VAL A 281 -4.10 33.59 -7.54
N ILE A 282 -5.16 32.84 -7.19
CA ILE A 282 -6.52 33.07 -7.68
C ILE A 282 -7.42 33.30 -6.47
N PRO A 283 -8.03 34.51 -6.33
CA PRO A 283 -8.89 34.84 -5.20
C PRO A 283 -10.08 33.88 -5.03
N ALA A 284 -10.51 33.72 -3.78
CA ALA A 284 -11.63 32.86 -3.45
C ALA A 284 -12.98 33.52 -3.75
N GLU A 285 -13.43 33.42 -5.00
CA GLU A 285 -14.67 34.05 -5.48
C GLU A 285 -15.65 33.05 -6.12
N TRP A 286 -15.17 31.84 -6.44
CA TRP A 286 -15.94 30.80 -7.12
C TRP A 286 -16.82 30.02 -6.14
N GLU A 287 -17.95 29.49 -6.62
CA GLU A 287 -18.85 28.61 -5.84
C GLU A 287 -18.34 27.17 -5.78
N MET A 288 -17.46 26.78 -6.71
CA MET A 288 -16.74 25.52 -6.74
C MET A 288 -15.46 25.70 -7.55
N ALA A 289 -14.40 24.99 -7.18
CA ALA A 289 -13.14 24.89 -7.93
C ALA A 289 -12.62 23.46 -7.87
N ALA A 290 -12.13 22.93 -9.00
CA ALA A 290 -11.47 21.62 -9.07
C ALA A 290 -9.99 21.79 -9.44
N PRO A 291 -9.13 20.79 -9.16
CA PRO A 291 -7.73 20.84 -9.60
C PRO A 291 -7.61 21.07 -11.11
N PHE A 292 -6.63 21.87 -11.50
CA PHE A 292 -6.33 22.15 -12.90
C PHE A 292 -5.99 20.89 -13.69
N SER A 293 -6.34 20.92 -14.97
CA SER A 293 -6.16 19.83 -15.92
C SER A 293 -5.97 20.37 -17.32
N GLU A 294 -4.89 19.98 -17.99
CA GLU A 294 -4.49 20.41 -19.32
C GLU A 294 -4.51 21.93 -19.55
N GLY A 295 -4.08 22.71 -18.55
CA GLY A 295 -4.02 24.18 -18.61
C GLY A 295 -5.30 24.87 -18.11
N LEU A 296 -6.34 24.14 -17.72
CA LEU A 296 -7.64 24.71 -17.36
C LEU A 296 -8.17 24.20 -16.03
N GLY A 297 -8.68 25.12 -15.21
CA GLY A 297 -9.36 24.86 -13.94
C GLY A 297 -10.86 24.91 -14.11
N LEU A 298 -11.56 23.83 -13.74
CA LEU A 298 -13.02 23.80 -13.70
C LEU A 298 -13.51 24.64 -12.51
N VAL A 299 -14.38 25.60 -12.78
CA VAL A 299 -14.98 26.48 -11.75
C VAL A 299 -16.50 26.58 -11.91
N GLN A 300 -17.19 26.94 -10.84
CA GLN A 300 -18.62 27.19 -10.84
C GLN A 300 -18.95 28.61 -10.36
N LYS A 301 -19.93 29.23 -11.03
CA LYS A 301 -20.52 30.52 -10.66
C LYS A 301 -21.99 30.54 -11.02
N GLU A 302 -22.84 31.02 -10.12
CA GLU A 302 -24.30 31.04 -10.28
C GLU A 302 -24.87 29.65 -10.65
N GLY A 303 -24.32 28.60 -10.06
CA GLY A 303 -24.71 27.21 -10.32
C GLY A 303 -24.30 26.66 -11.70
N LYS A 304 -23.58 27.41 -12.53
CA LYS A 304 -23.10 26.96 -13.85
C LYS A 304 -21.59 26.75 -13.87
N SER A 305 -21.15 25.73 -14.59
CA SER A 305 -19.74 25.36 -14.75
C SER A 305 -19.11 26.06 -15.96
N GLY A 306 -17.87 26.49 -15.79
CA GLY A 306 -16.99 27.08 -16.79
C GLY A 306 -15.52 26.78 -16.49
N TYR A 307 -14.60 27.40 -17.21
CA TYR A 307 -13.17 27.11 -17.10
C TYR A 307 -12.32 28.37 -17.09
N ILE A 308 -11.28 28.34 -16.25
CA ILE A 308 -10.28 29.41 -16.12
C ILE A 308 -8.89 28.89 -16.45
N ASP A 309 -8.00 29.79 -16.87
CA ASP A 309 -6.57 29.50 -17.02
C ASP A 309 -5.82 29.67 -15.67
N PRO A 310 -4.51 29.32 -15.59
CA PRO A 310 -3.75 29.42 -14.35
C PRO A 310 -3.52 30.85 -13.86
N THR A 311 -3.86 31.87 -14.66
CA THR A 311 -3.85 33.28 -14.24
C THR A 311 -5.16 33.70 -13.58
N GLY A 312 -6.18 32.84 -13.62
CA GLY A 312 -7.53 33.11 -13.15
C GLY A 312 -8.44 33.75 -14.21
N GLN A 313 -7.98 33.88 -15.45
CA GLN A 313 -8.79 34.43 -16.53
C GLN A 313 -9.81 33.39 -17.01
N VAL A 314 -11.06 33.80 -17.19
CA VAL A 314 -12.12 32.95 -17.77
C VAL A 314 -11.81 32.68 -19.24
N VAL A 315 -11.67 31.40 -19.58
CA VAL A 315 -11.48 30.91 -20.95
C VAL A 315 -12.81 30.46 -21.54
N ILE A 316 -13.62 29.79 -20.73
CA ILE A 316 -14.96 29.32 -21.12
C ILE A 316 -15.94 29.80 -20.06
N GLU A 317 -16.87 30.67 -20.47
CA GLU A 317 -17.85 31.27 -19.57
C GLU A 317 -18.70 30.21 -18.86
N PRO A 318 -18.98 30.38 -17.55
CA PRO A 318 -19.90 29.52 -16.81
C PRO A 318 -21.29 29.45 -17.47
N GLN A 319 -21.58 28.32 -18.12
CA GLN A 319 -22.81 28.13 -18.88
C GLN A 319 -23.37 26.71 -18.82
N PHE A 320 -22.54 25.73 -18.46
CA PHE A 320 -22.93 24.31 -18.42
C PHE A 320 -23.55 23.94 -17.07
N GLU A 321 -24.47 22.99 -17.06
CA GLU A 321 -25.14 22.53 -15.83
C GLU A 321 -24.23 21.66 -14.97
N SER A 322 -23.31 20.95 -15.62
CA SER A 322 -22.29 20.12 -15.00
C SER A 322 -21.16 19.93 -16.02
N SER A 323 -19.94 19.76 -15.52
CA SER A 323 -18.78 19.55 -16.38
C SER A 323 -17.72 18.72 -15.66
N ASP A 324 -16.92 17.97 -16.42
CA ASP A 324 -15.70 17.30 -15.94
C ASP A 324 -14.46 18.12 -16.37
N ARG A 325 -13.30 17.75 -15.83
CA ARG A 325 -11.99 18.30 -16.22
C ARG A 325 -11.62 17.90 -17.65
N PHE A 326 -10.63 18.61 -18.23
CA PHE A 326 -10.08 18.27 -19.54
C PHE A 326 -9.16 17.06 -19.48
N TYR A 327 -9.37 16.08 -20.34
CA TYR A 327 -8.47 14.93 -20.55
C TYR A 327 -8.32 14.68 -22.05
N ASN A 328 -7.08 14.51 -22.52
CA ASN A 328 -6.73 14.39 -23.94
C ASN A 328 -7.38 15.49 -24.81
N GLY A 329 -7.42 16.73 -24.32
CA GLY A 329 -7.97 17.90 -24.98
C GLY A 329 -9.49 17.96 -25.03
N ARG A 330 -10.21 17.18 -24.19
CA ARG A 330 -11.68 17.09 -24.17
C ARG A 330 -12.23 17.18 -22.77
N ALA A 331 -13.34 17.89 -22.61
CA ALA A 331 -14.12 17.87 -21.37
C ALA A 331 -15.57 17.49 -21.64
N ALA A 332 -16.12 16.59 -20.81
CA ALA A 332 -17.55 16.27 -20.85
C ALA A 332 -18.34 17.40 -20.21
N VAL A 333 -19.37 17.89 -20.90
CA VAL A 333 -20.26 18.95 -20.39
C VAL A 333 -21.73 18.55 -20.57
N LYS A 334 -22.56 18.91 -19.59
CA LYS A 334 -24.00 18.62 -19.58
C LYS A 334 -24.81 19.83 -20.04
N VAL A 335 -25.72 19.58 -20.99
CA VAL A 335 -26.73 20.53 -21.47
C VAL A 335 -28.08 19.81 -21.54
N GLY A 336 -29.04 20.24 -20.73
CA GLY A 336 -30.29 19.51 -20.55
C GLY A 336 -30.00 18.14 -19.94
N GLU A 337 -30.58 17.06 -20.48
CA GLU A 337 -30.34 15.70 -19.98
C GLU A 337 -29.21 14.96 -20.70
N LYS A 338 -28.44 15.64 -21.55
CA LYS A 338 -27.44 15.03 -22.41
C LYS A 338 -26.04 15.58 -22.16
N TYR A 339 -25.06 14.72 -22.44
CA TYR A 339 -23.65 15.07 -22.41
C TYR A 339 -23.09 15.20 -23.82
N GLY A 340 -22.22 16.19 -23.99
CA GLY A 340 -21.36 16.32 -25.16
C GLY A 340 -19.93 16.63 -24.72
N TYR A 341 -19.04 16.84 -25.69
CA TYR A 341 -17.63 17.14 -25.43
C TYR A 341 -17.21 18.42 -26.13
N ILE A 342 -16.49 19.25 -25.38
CA ILE A 342 -15.88 20.48 -25.88
C ILE A 342 -14.36 20.37 -25.94
N ASP A 343 -13.74 21.17 -26.80
CA ASP A 343 -12.30 21.41 -26.79
C ASP A 343 -11.91 22.47 -25.73
N THR A 344 -10.60 22.72 -25.57
CA THR A 344 -10.05 23.67 -24.58
C THR A 344 -10.41 25.13 -24.86
N THR A 345 -11.04 25.42 -26.00
CA THR A 345 -11.55 26.76 -26.35
C THR A 345 -13.07 26.87 -26.19
N GLY A 346 -13.74 25.78 -25.80
CA GLY A 346 -15.19 25.73 -25.59
C GLY A 346 -15.99 25.36 -26.84
N ASN A 347 -15.35 25.00 -27.96
CA ASN A 347 -16.07 24.57 -29.15
C ASN A 347 -16.53 23.13 -29.00
N TRP A 348 -17.72 22.82 -29.52
CA TRP A 348 -18.23 21.46 -29.57
C TRP A 348 -17.39 20.59 -30.49
N VAL A 349 -16.89 19.48 -29.94
CA VAL A 349 -16.33 18.38 -30.71
C VAL A 349 -17.38 17.30 -30.91
N ILE A 350 -18.13 16.99 -29.84
CA ILE A 350 -19.25 16.05 -29.87
C ILE A 350 -20.45 16.80 -29.28
N PRO A 351 -21.50 17.09 -30.07
CA PRO A 351 -22.71 17.75 -29.57
C PRO A 351 -23.37 16.98 -28.42
N PRO A 352 -24.22 17.63 -27.60
CA PRO A 352 -24.85 16.99 -26.45
C PRO A 352 -25.94 15.99 -26.87
N GLU A 353 -25.55 14.73 -27.07
CA GLU A 353 -26.46 13.63 -27.45
C GLU A 353 -26.30 12.37 -26.59
N LEU A 354 -25.23 12.29 -25.81
CA LEU A 354 -24.85 11.11 -25.03
C LEU A 354 -25.59 11.05 -23.70
N GLU A 355 -25.88 9.84 -23.23
CA GLU A 355 -26.56 9.59 -21.95
C GLU A 355 -25.65 9.87 -20.73
N ARG A 356 -24.33 9.72 -20.91
CA ARG A 356 -23.33 9.85 -19.84
C ARG A 356 -22.05 10.49 -20.40
N GLY A 357 -21.41 11.34 -19.58
CA GLY A 357 -20.08 11.88 -19.85
C GLY A 357 -19.01 11.00 -19.22
N TYR A 358 -18.21 10.32 -20.03
CA TYR A 358 -17.05 9.55 -19.59
C TYR A 358 -15.75 10.30 -19.94
N ARG A 359 -14.64 9.92 -19.33
CA ARG A 359 -13.35 10.58 -19.59
C ARG A 359 -12.68 10.00 -20.82
N PHE A 360 -12.12 10.89 -21.62
CA PHE A 360 -11.19 10.51 -22.67
C PHE A 360 -9.92 9.89 -22.07
N SER A 361 -9.38 8.90 -22.78
CA SER A 361 -8.09 8.31 -22.48
C SER A 361 -7.44 7.84 -23.77
N GLU A 362 -6.20 8.27 -23.98
CA GLU A 362 -5.45 8.02 -25.22
C GLU A 362 -6.24 8.39 -26.49
N GLU A 363 -6.99 9.50 -26.47
CA GLU A 363 -7.82 10.00 -27.59
C GLU A 363 -9.06 9.17 -27.91
N ARG A 364 -9.54 8.33 -27.00
CA ARG A 364 -10.79 7.56 -27.13
C ARG A 364 -11.67 7.70 -25.91
N VAL A 365 -12.97 7.50 -26.07
CA VAL A 365 -13.92 7.54 -24.95
C VAL A 365 -14.92 6.41 -25.04
N ALA A 366 -15.20 5.77 -23.90
CA ALA A 366 -16.30 4.81 -23.80
C ALA A 366 -17.63 5.56 -23.84
N ILE A 367 -18.63 4.99 -24.49
CA ILE A 367 -19.99 5.50 -24.51
C ILE A 367 -20.95 4.45 -23.98
N TRP A 368 -22.03 4.89 -23.33
CA TRP A 368 -23.09 4.02 -22.84
C TRP A 368 -24.39 4.34 -23.57
N SER A 369 -24.99 3.31 -24.16
CA SER A 369 -26.31 3.41 -24.78
C SER A 369 -27.03 2.07 -24.69
N ASN A 370 -28.33 2.11 -24.41
CA ASN A 370 -29.20 0.92 -24.36
C ASN A 370 -28.66 -0.23 -23.48
N GLY A 371 -27.99 0.09 -22.37
CA GLY A 371 -27.47 -0.93 -21.46
C GLY A 371 -26.12 -1.54 -21.85
N ARG A 372 -25.44 -1.00 -22.88
CA ARG A 372 -24.17 -1.52 -23.39
C ARG A 372 -23.13 -0.41 -23.57
N TYR A 373 -21.85 -0.81 -23.55
CA TYR A 373 -20.72 0.06 -23.84
C TYR A 373 -20.22 -0.08 -25.28
N GLY A 374 -19.86 1.06 -25.88
CA GLY A 374 -19.13 1.18 -27.14
C GLY A 374 -17.99 2.19 -27.00
N TYR A 375 -17.35 2.58 -28.10
CA TYR A 375 -16.25 3.54 -28.10
C TYR A 375 -16.32 4.51 -29.28
N LEU A 376 -15.99 5.77 -28.99
CA LEU A 376 -15.77 6.82 -29.99
C LEU A 376 -14.29 7.24 -30.03
N ASP A 377 -13.86 7.76 -31.18
CA ASP A 377 -12.58 8.47 -31.31
C ASP A 377 -12.66 9.91 -30.76
N ASN A 378 -11.56 10.67 -30.87
CA ASN A 378 -11.47 12.06 -30.41
C ASN A 378 -12.20 13.10 -31.29
N GLN A 379 -12.82 12.68 -32.39
CA GLN A 379 -13.76 13.49 -33.18
C GLN A 379 -15.22 13.05 -33.00
N GLY A 380 -15.47 11.99 -32.22
CA GLY A 380 -16.82 11.45 -32.01
C GLY A 380 -17.27 10.42 -33.03
N ASN A 381 -16.38 9.93 -33.90
CA ASN A 381 -16.73 8.85 -34.81
C ASN A 381 -16.76 7.51 -34.06
N ALA A 382 -17.72 6.65 -34.39
CA ALA A 382 -17.82 5.33 -33.81
C ALA A 382 -16.63 4.45 -34.19
N ILE A 383 -15.91 3.96 -33.17
CA ILE A 383 -14.90 2.89 -33.31
C ILE A 383 -15.58 1.55 -33.07
N VAL A 384 -16.37 1.47 -32.00
CA VAL A 384 -17.13 0.27 -31.63
C VAL A 384 -18.54 0.66 -31.24
N GLU A 385 -19.53 0.10 -31.93
CA GLU A 385 -20.92 0.26 -31.56
C GLU A 385 -21.21 -0.36 -30.17
N PRO A 386 -22.14 0.20 -29.38
CA PRO A 386 -22.46 -0.32 -28.05
C PRO A 386 -22.85 -1.80 -28.06
N GLN A 387 -21.99 -2.64 -27.47
CA GLN A 387 -22.19 -4.10 -27.40
C GLN A 387 -21.66 -4.73 -26.11
N PHE A 388 -20.73 -4.08 -25.41
CA PHE A 388 -20.08 -4.65 -24.24
C PHE A 388 -20.90 -4.49 -22.95
N GLU A 389 -20.79 -5.45 -22.05
CA GLU A 389 -21.35 -5.42 -20.70
C GLU A 389 -20.54 -4.50 -19.77
N GLN A 390 -19.21 -4.51 -19.95
CA GLN A 390 -18.26 -3.67 -19.23
C GLN A 390 -17.18 -3.22 -20.20
N ALA A 391 -16.65 -2.01 -19.99
CA ALA A 391 -15.64 -1.40 -20.84
C ALA A 391 -14.79 -0.44 -20.00
N ASP A 392 -13.50 -0.72 -19.91
CA ASP A 392 -12.52 0.17 -19.27
C ASP A 392 -12.05 1.25 -20.25
N ARG A 393 -11.38 2.29 -19.72
CA ARG A 393 -10.68 3.28 -20.55
C ARG A 393 -9.48 2.62 -21.25
N PHE A 394 -9.10 3.16 -22.40
CA PHE A 394 -7.87 2.73 -23.07
C PHE A 394 -6.65 3.05 -22.20
N SER A 395 -5.75 2.10 -22.06
CA SER A 395 -4.47 2.28 -21.37
C SER A 395 -3.44 1.36 -22.01
N ASP A 396 -2.29 1.94 -22.32
CA ASP A 396 -1.19 1.27 -23.02
C ASP A 396 -1.64 0.64 -24.36
N GLY A 397 -2.50 1.36 -25.08
CA GLY A 397 -3.02 0.97 -26.40
C GLY A 397 -4.14 -0.07 -26.42
N LEU A 398 -4.56 -0.61 -25.26
CA LEU A 398 -5.62 -1.62 -25.14
C LEU A 398 -6.74 -1.13 -24.20
N ALA A 399 -7.96 -1.65 -24.38
CA ALA A 399 -9.04 -1.49 -23.42
C ALA A 399 -9.60 -2.85 -23.00
N VAL A 400 -9.79 -3.06 -21.70
CA VAL A 400 -10.42 -4.28 -21.17
C VAL A 400 -11.93 -4.16 -21.35
N VAL A 401 -12.54 -5.19 -21.94
CA VAL A 401 -13.97 -5.26 -22.20
C VAL A 401 -14.54 -6.58 -21.70
N ARG A 402 -15.85 -6.62 -21.47
CA ARG A 402 -16.57 -7.85 -21.13
C ARG A 402 -17.73 -8.05 -22.08
N LEU A 403 -17.82 -9.23 -22.69
CA LEU A 403 -18.88 -9.61 -23.61
C LEU A 403 -19.37 -11.02 -23.27
N ASN A 404 -20.67 -11.20 -23.08
CA ASN A 404 -21.29 -12.47 -22.73
C ASN A 404 -20.63 -13.15 -21.50
N GLY A 405 -20.27 -12.36 -20.50
CA GLY A 405 -19.62 -12.84 -19.28
C GLY A 405 -18.11 -13.10 -19.40
N VAL A 406 -17.51 -13.07 -20.60
CA VAL A 406 -16.08 -13.33 -20.87
C VAL A 406 -15.31 -12.01 -20.96
N TYR A 407 -14.12 -11.96 -20.37
CA TYR A 407 -13.23 -10.81 -20.46
C TYR A 407 -12.41 -10.85 -21.75
N GLY A 408 -12.08 -9.68 -22.28
CA GLY A 408 -11.18 -9.55 -23.42
C GLY A 408 -10.50 -8.20 -23.45
N CYS A 409 -9.62 -8.01 -24.43
CA CYS A 409 -8.95 -6.74 -24.67
C CYS A 409 -9.10 -6.36 -26.13
N ILE A 410 -9.49 -5.11 -26.38
CA ILE A 410 -9.55 -4.55 -27.74
C ILE A 410 -8.41 -3.57 -27.97
N ASP A 411 -7.92 -3.52 -29.22
CA ASP A 411 -7.00 -2.49 -29.66
C ASP A 411 -7.71 -1.15 -29.94
N ARG A 412 -6.91 -0.13 -30.30
CA ARG A 412 -7.41 1.23 -30.60
C ARG A 412 -8.39 1.29 -31.78
N THR A 413 -8.43 0.27 -32.62
CA THR A 413 -9.35 0.15 -33.77
C THR A 413 -10.59 -0.67 -33.45
N GLY A 414 -10.70 -1.20 -32.23
CA GLY A 414 -11.82 -2.01 -31.78
C GLY A 414 -11.69 -3.50 -32.03
N ASN A 415 -10.54 -3.97 -32.55
CA ASN A 415 -10.33 -5.40 -32.79
C ASN A 415 -9.98 -6.12 -31.49
N LEU A 416 -10.55 -7.30 -31.29
CA LEU A 416 -10.22 -8.18 -30.17
C LEU A 416 -8.78 -8.72 -30.31
N VAL A 417 -7.95 -8.46 -29.31
CA VAL A 417 -6.54 -8.90 -29.21
C VAL A 417 -6.42 -10.14 -28.33
N LEU A 418 -7.21 -10.21 -27.26
CA LEU A 418 -7.15 -11.25 -26.24
C LEU A 418 -8.57 -11.56 -25.75
N GLU A 419 -8.84 -12.83 -25.46
CA GLU A 419 -10.06 -13.31 -24.80
C GLU A 419 -9.69 -14.27 -23.66
N THR A 420 -10.37 -14.15 -22.52
CA THR A 420 -10.12 -15.01 -21.35
C THR A 420 -11.34 -15.07 -20.42
N PRO A 421 -11.58 -16.21 -19.75
CA PRO A 421 -12.59 -16.28 -18.68
C PRO A 421 -12.15 -15.55 -17.41
N HIS A 422 -10.88 -15.13 -17.32
CA HIS A 422 -10.27 -14.55 -16.14
C HIS A 422 -10.39 -13.02 -16.11
N ARG A 423 -10.57 -12.45 -14.92
CA ARG A 423 -10.60 -11.00 -14.76
C ARG A 423 -9.22 -10.42 -15.05
N ILE A 424 -9.18 -9.40 -15.90
CA ILE A 424 -7.98 -8.61 -16.23
C ILE A 424 -8.19 -7.16 -15.76
N GLN A 425 -7.12 -6.50 -15.32
CA GLN A 425 -7.07 -5.05 -15.10
C GLN A 425 -6.46 -4.33 -16.30
N LYS A 426 -6.57 -2.99 -16.36
CA LYS A 426 -5.92 -2.18 -17.41
C LYS A 426 -4.43 -2.50 -17.58
N PHE A 427 -3.97 -2.43 -18.83
CA PHE A 427 -2.54 -2.52 -19.13
C PHE A 427 -1.81 -1.26 -18.69
N SER A 428 -0.57 -1.44 -18.20
CA SER A 428 0.36 -0.36 -17.92
C SER A 428 1.78 -0.88 -18.09
N GLU A 429 2.63 -0.12 -18.79
CA GLU A 429 4.02 -0.48 -19.06
C GLU A 429 4.22 -1.88 -19.68
N GLY A 430 3.30 -2.31 -20.54
CA GLY A 430 3.34 -3.58 -21.26
C GLY A 430 2.67 -4.75 -20.55
N LEU A 431 2.23 -4.59 -19.30
CA LEU A 431 1.69 -5.67 -18.47
C LEU A 431 0.30 -5.35 -17.93
N ALA A 432 -0.52 -6.38 -17.74
CA ALA A 432 -1.82 -6.28 -17.06
C ALA A 432 -1.94 -7.34 -15.97
N ALA A 433 -2.52 -6.93 -14.84
CA ALA A 433 -2.80 -7.85 -13.75
C ALA A 433 -3.97 -8.77 -14.12
N ILE A 434 -3.82 -10.07 -13.84
CA ILE A 434 -4.84 -11.10 -14.12
C ILE A 434 -5.10 -11.96 -12.89
N GLU A 435 -6.38 -12.27 -12.64
CA GLU A 435 -6.82 -13.11 -11.54
C GLU A 435 -7.09 -14.55 -12.01
N MET A 436 -6.32 -15.51 -11.51
CA MET A 436 -6.43 -16.92 -11.88
C MET A 436 -6.45 -17.83 -10.65
N GLY A 437 -6.96 -19.04 -10.81
CA GLY A 437 -7.06 -20.05 -9.75
C GLY A 437 -8.49 -20.49 -9.48
N GLU A 438 -8.64 -21.46 -8.58
CA GLU A 438 -9.95 -21.94 -8.14
C GLU A 438 -10.63 -20.89 -7.26
N GLU A 439 -11.96 -20.97 -7.13
CA GLU A 439 -12.81 -19.94 -6.51
C GLU A 439 -12.34 -19.50 -5.10
N TRP A 440 -11.74 -20.42 -4.34
CA TRP A 440 -11.25 -20.20 -2.97
C TRP A 440 -9.73 -19.98 -2.88
N GLU A 441 -9.00 -20.08 -3.98
CA GLU A 441 -7.53 -19.95 -4.03
C GLU A 441 -7.06 -19.00 -5.13
N LYS A 442 -7.93 -18.06 -5.56
CA LYS A 442 -7.58 -17.11 -6.61
C LYS A 442 -6.38 -16.26 -6.21
N LYS A 443 -5.42 -16.19 -7.12
CA LYS A 443 -4.21 -15.38 -6.99
C LYS A 443 -4.07 -14.49 -8.20
N TRP A 444 -3.37 -13.38 -8.00
CA TRP A 444 -3.06 -12.42 -9.02
C TRP A 444 -1.65 -12.64 -9.56
N GLY A 445 -1.53 -12.54 -10.88
CA GLY A 445 -0.28 -12.52 -11.63
C GLY A 445 -0.33 -11.40 -12.67
N TYR A 446 0.56 -11.45 -13.65
CA TYR A 446 0.59 -10.49 -14.75
C TYR A 446 0.76 -11.19 -16.09
N ILE A 447 0.07 -10.66 -17.10
CA ILE A 447 0.20 -11.06 -18.51
C ILE A 447 0.78 -9.92 -19.32
N ASP A 448 1.44 -10.27 -20.42
CA ASP A 448 1.81 -9.30 -21.45
C ASP A 448 0.63 -9.02 -22.41
N LYS A 449 0.86 -8.16 -23.40
CA LYS A 449 -0.16 -7.76 -24.40
C LYS A 449 -0.60 -8.91 -25.33
N THR A 450 0.14 -10.01 -25.40
CA THR A 450 -0.25 -11.20 -26.16
C THR A 450 -1.15 -12.13 -25.36
N GLY A 451 -1.22 -11.93 -24.03
CA GLY A 451 -1.94 -12.80 -23.11
C GLY A 451 -1.06 -13.86 -22.42
N ASP A 452 0.24 -13.90 -22.75
CA ASP A 452 1.18 -14.81 -22.13
C ASP A 452 1.51 -14.39 -20.70
N ILE A 453 1.66 -15.37 -19.80
CA ILE A 453 1.95 -15.14 -18.39
C ILE A 453 3.38 -14.61 -18.25
N ALA A 454 3.51 -13.32 -17.93
CA ALA A 454 4.77 -12.67 -17.59
C ALA A 454 5.18 -12.95 -16.14
N ILE A 455 4.22 -12.90 -15.21
CA ILE A 455 4.45 -13.19 -13.79
C ILE A 455 3.36 -14.16 -13.32
N ALA A 456 3.78 -15.34 -12.90
CA ALA A 456 2.86 -16.38 -12.47
C ALA A 456 1.96 -15.92 -11.31
N PRO A 457 0.66 -16.26 -11.32
CA PRO A 457 -0.27 -15.94 -10.24
C PRO A 457 0.22 -16.43 -8.88
N GLN A 458 0.49 -15.50 -7.97
CA GLN A 458 1.00 -15.80 -6.63
C GLN A 458 0.61 -14.76 -5.57
N PHE A 459 0.11 -13.60 -5.99
CA PHE A 459 -0.20 -12.49 -5.09
C PHE A 459 -1.63 -12.60 -4.59
N TYR A 460 -1.82 -12.38 -3.31
CA TYR A 460 -3.11 -12.49 -2.65
C TYR A 460 -3.17 -11.55 -1.45
N GLY A 461 -4.38 -11.14 -1.10
CA GLY A 461 -4.66 -10.24 0.02
C GLY A 461 -5.29 -10.96 1.22
N LEU A 462 -5.92 -10.18 2.08
CA LEU A 462 -6.67 -10.69 3.24
C LEU A 462 -7.94 -11.43 2.79
N GLU A 463 -8.03 -12.72 3.11
CA GLU A 463 -9.11 -13.66 2.73
C GLU A 463 -10.50 -13.29 3.31
N ASP A 464 -10.54 -12.61 4.46
CA ASP A 464 -11.78 -12.40 5.23
C ASP A 464 -12.65 -11.21 4.77
N VAL A 465 -12.29 -10.52 3.69
CA VAL A 465 -13.09 -9.40 3.17
C VAL A 465 -13.55 -9.73 1.76
N ARG A 466 -14.62 -10.54 1.68
CA ARG A 466 -15.13 -11.16 0.44
C ARG A 466 -15.67 -10.16 -0.60
N ASP A 467 -15.80 -8.88 -0.25
CA ASP A 467 -16.32 -7.80 -1.11
C ASP A 467 -15.36 -6.59 -1.18
N ARG A 468 -14.11 -6.77 -1.65
CA ARG A 468 -13.17 -5.64 -1.78
C ARG A 468 -13.29 -4.89 -3.11
N PRO A 469 -13.24 -3.53 -3.09
CA PRO A 469 -12.94 -2.67 -4.23
C PRO A 469 -11.43 -2.50 -4.51
N TYR A 470 -10.54 -3.13 -3.72
CA TYR A 470 -9.08 -3.01 -3.86
C TYR A 470 -8.43 -4.34 -4.23
N SER A 471 -7.75 -4.35 -5.36
CA SER A 471 -6.98 -5.48 -5.88
C SER A 471 -5.72 -5.72 -5.02
N PRO A 472 -5.29 -6.97 -4.80
CA PRO A 472 -4.00 -7.25 -4.14
C PRO A 472 -2.80 -6.84 -4.98
N VAL A 473 -3.00 -6.35 -6.19
CA VAL A 473 -1.95 -5.91 -7.10
C VAL A 473 -2.35 -4.60 -7.80
N GLU A 474 -1.35 -3.78 -8.09
CA GLU A 474 -1.49 -2.53 -8.83
C GLU A 474 -0.91 -2.63 -10.24
N PRO A 475 -1.39 -1.82 -11.21
CA PRO A 475 -0.68 -1.65 -12.47
C PRO A 475 0.75 -1.16 -12.25
N PHE A 476 1.66 -1.60 -13.13
CA PHE A 476 3.04 -1.12 -13.15
C PHE A 476 3.09 0.39 -13.39
N SER A 477 3.94 1.08 -12.64
CA SER A 477 4.18 2.51 -12.76
C SER A 477 5.62 2.81 -12.33
N GLU A 478 6.37 3.47 -13.21
CA GLU A 478 7.79 3.75 -13.05
C GLU A 478 8.62 2.46 -12.88
N GLY A 479 8.24 1.40 -13.60
CA GLY A 479 8.93 0.10 -13.62
C GLY A 479 8.59 -0.83 -12.46
N LEU A 480 7.76 -0.41 -11.49
CA LEU A 480 7.37 -1.23 -10.35
C LEU A 480 5.85 -1.36 -10.18
N ALA A 481 5.43 -2.47 -9.58
CA ALA A 481 4.05 -2.67 -9.15
C ALA A 481 3.98 -2.98 -7.65
N MET A 482 3.00 -2.37 -6.97
CA MET A 482 2.65 -2.77 -5.61
C MET A 482 1.93 -4.11 -5.66
N VAL A 483 2.38 -5.07 -4.84
CA VAL A 483 1.77 -6.39 -4.72
C VAL A 483 1.63 -6.81 -3.27
N ARG A 484 0.54 -7.51 -2.96
CA ARG A 484 0.26 -8.09 -1.65
C ARG A 484 0.65 -9.56 -1.59
N PHE A 485 1.23 -9.92 -0.45
CA PHE A 485 1.49 -11.30 -0.07
C PHE A 485 0.93 -11.47 1.36
N GLY A 486 -0.31 -11.95 1.43
CA GLY A 486 -1.10 -11.96 2.67
C GLY A 486 -1.46 -10.54 3.14
N PRO A 487 -1.25 -10.19 4.42
CA PRO A 487 -1.70 -8.92 4.98
C PRO A 487 -0.84 -7.71 4.57
N LYS A 488 0.36 -7.93 4.02
CA LYS A 488 1.33 -6.88 3.73
C LYS A 488 1.55 -6.72 2.23
N CYS A 489 1.86 -5.50 1.81
CA CYS A 489 2.32 -5.19 0.46
C CYS A 489 3.79 -4.80 0.41
N GLY A 490 4.38 -5.04 -0.75
CA GLY A 490 5.71 -4.63 -1.17
C GLY A 490 5.68 -4.24 -2.64
N PHE A 491 6.85 -4.15 -3.26
CA PHE A 491 6.99 -3.76 -4.66
C PHE A 491 7.85 -4.75 -5.43
N ILE A 492 7.38 -5.10 -6.62
CA ILE A 492 8.08 -5.95 -7.58
C ILE A 492 8.45 -5.17 -8.83
N ASP A 493 9.50 -5.59 -9.51
CA ASP A 493 9.80 -5.18 -10.88
C ASP A 493 8.99 -6.01 -11.91
N GLN A 494 9.17 -5.68 -13.19
CA GLN A 494 8.47 -6.34 -14.31
C GLN A 494 8.86 -7.82 -14.50
N THR A 495 9.90 -8.30 -13.83
CA THR A 495 10.26 -9.74 -13.80
C THR A 495 9.56 -10.51 -12.68
N GLY A 496 8.86 -9.80 -11.79
CA GLY A 496 8.27 -10.36 -10.58
C GLY A 496 9.24 -10.46 -9.40
N THR A 497 10.43 -9.84 -9.49
CA THR A 497 11.40 -9.83 -8.40
C THR A 497 11.04 -8.73 -7.41
N PHE A 498 10.99 -9.08 -6.12
CA PHE A 498 10.75 -8.10 -5.05
C PHE A 498 11.92 -7.14 -4.91
N VAL A 499 11.73 -5.91 -5.38
CA VAL A 499 12.64 -4.79 -5.12
C VAL A 499 12.49 -4.32 -3.67
N ILE A 500 11.25 -4.30 -3.18
CA ILE A 500 10.92 -3.99 -1.79
C ILE A 500 10.04 -5.11 -1.24
N PRO A 501 10.55 -5.96 -0.32
CA PRO A 501 9.76 -7.07 0.25
C PRO A 501 8.47 -6.58 0.94
N PRO A 502 7.45 -7.46 1.06
CA PRO A 502 6.21 -7.11 1.73
C PRO A 502 6.43 -6.68 3.18
N HIS A 503 6.01 -5.46 3.50
CA HIS A 503 6.08 -4.93 4.87
C HIS A 503 5.07 -3.83 5.20
N PHE A 504 4.47 -3.21 4.20
CA PHE A 504 3.50 -2.14 4.42
C PHE A 504 2.10 -2.71 4.62
N SER A 505 1.30 -2.09 5.49
CA SER A 505 -0.13 -2.38 5.59
C SER A 505 -0.88 -1.89 4.33
N ASP A 506 -0.41 -0.80 3.73
CA ASP A 506 -0.91 -0.30 2.45
C ASP A 506 0.14 0.54 1.71
N ALA A 507 0.01 0.61 0.38
CA ALA A 507 0.93 1.33 -0.49
C ALA A 507 0.26 1.74 -1.81
N SER A 508 0.68 2.87 -2.37
CA SER A 508 0.35 3.29 -3.73
C SER A 508 1.37 2.82 -4.75
N SER A 509 1.01 2.83 -6.03
CA SER A 509 1.99 2.87 -7.13
C SER A 509 2.96 4.04 -6.97
N PHE A 510 4.16 3.90 -7.54
CA PHE A 510 5.11 4.99 -7.67
C PHE A 510 4.58 6.04 -8.65
N SER A 511 4.74 7.31 -8.28
CA SER A 511 4.43 8.46 -9.11
C SER A 511 5.36 9.60 -8.75
N HIS A 512 6.00 10.19 -9.77
CA HIS A 512 7.04 11.20 -9.61
C HIS A 512 8.21 10.71 -8.73
N GLY A 513 8.57 9.43 -8.85
CA GLY A 513 9.63 8.79 -8.07
C GLY A 513 9.26 8.46 -6.62
N LEU A 514 8.01 8.72 -6.20
CA LEU A 514 7.54 8.50 -4.83
C LEU A 514 6.38 7.51 -4.75
N ALA A 515 6.39 6.65 -3.74
CA ALA A 515 5.24 5.84 -3.37
C ALA A 515 4.79 6.16 -1.94
N ARG A 516 3.51 6.47 -1.76
CA ARG A 516 2.91 6.63 -0.44
C ARG A 516 2.74 5.25 0.18
N VAL A 517 3.18 5.09 1.42
CA VAL A 517 3.07 3.81 2.15
C VAL A 517 2.70 4.03 3.61
N THR A 518 2.18 2.98 4.25
CA THR A 518 1.90 2.97 5.69
C THR A 518 2.40 1.69 6.33
N LEU A 519 3.09 1.82 7.47
CA LEU A 519 3.58 0.67 8.25
C LEU A 519 2.49 0.03 9.12
N GLN A 520 1.46 0.80 9.46
CA GLN A 520 0.42 0.43 10.42
C GLN A 520 -0.96 0.58 9.78
N GLY A 521 -2.00 0.26 10.55
CA GLY A 521 -3.39 0.44 10.15
C GLY A 521 -3.98 -0.82 9.56
N GLU A 522 -5.30 -0.89 9.65
CA GLU A 522 -6.10 -2.03 9.24
C GLU A 522 -7.25 -1.57 8.36
N TRP A 523 -7.58 -2.44 7.41
CA TRP A 523 -8.76 -2.29 6.58
C TRP A 523 -9.95 -2.88 7.34
N TYR A 524 -11.02 -2.10 7.47
CA TYR A 524 -12.27 -2.56 8.06
C TYR A 524 -13.46 -2.21 7.14
N GLN A 525 -14.49 -3.02 7.24
CA GLN A 525 -15.74 -2.84 6.52
C GLN A 525 -16.73 -2.12 7.43
N GLU A 526 -17.25 -0.97 7.00
CA GLU A 526 -18.26 -0.20 7.71
C GLU A 526 -19.54 -0.19 6.89
N GLY A 527 -20.63 -0.72 7.44
CA GLY A 527 -21.93 -0.72 6.75
C GLY A 527 -22.54 0.67 6.76
N ARG A 528 -22.92 1.19 5.58
CA ARG A 528 -23.88 2.30 5.53
C ARG A 528 -25.23 1.72 5.92
N GLY A 529 -25.90 2.35 6.88
CA GLY A 529 -27.20 1.93 7.36
C GLY A 529 -28.19 1.69 6.21
N ASN A 530 -29.05 0.70 6.39
CA ASN A 530 -30.06 0.26 5.43
C ASN A 530 -30.91 1.46 4.94
N THR A 531 -30.80 1.84 3.66
CA THR A 531 -31.55 2.98 3.09
C THR A 531 -33.03 2.66 2.82
N GLY A 532 -33.54 1.53 3.33
CA GLY A 532 -34.97 1.16 3.23
C GLY A 532 -35.46 0.87 1.81
N SER A 533 -34.57 0.83 0.82
CA SER A 533 -34.89 0.77 -0.62
C SER A 533 -34.80 -0.65 -1.23
N GLY A 534 -34.51 -1.68 -0.43
CA GLY A 534 -34.34 -3.05 -0.95
C GLY A 534 -33.07 -3.27 -1.78
N MET A 535 -32.15 -2.29 -1.81
CA MET A 535 -30.80 -2.45 -2.36
C MET A 535 -29.90 -3.19 -1.35
N PRO A 536 -28.91 -3.99 -1.79
CA PRO A 536 -27.94 -4.61 -0.89
C PRO A 536 -27.24 -3.53 -0.05
N ALA A 537 -26.93 -3.85 1.21
CA ALA A 537 -26.26 -2.92 2.12
C ALA A 537 -24.97 -2.40 1.47
N GLU A 538 -24.89 -1.09 1.22
CA GLU A 538 -23.66 -0.46 0.78
C GLU A 538 -22.67 -0.49 1.95
N TYR A 539 -21.54 -1.16 1.77
CA TYR A 539 -20.44 -1.08 2.73
C TYR A 539 -19.36 -0.16 2.17
N VAL A 540 -18.76 0.66 3.04
CA VAL A 540 -17.54 1.38 2.71
C VAL A 540 -16.38 0.65 3.36
N ILE A 541 -15.35 0.37 2.57
CA ILE A 541 -14.09 -0.12 3.08
C ILE A 541 -13.22 1.07 3.41
N LEU A 542 -12.75 1.11 4.66
CA LEU A 542 -11.99 2.22 5.18
C LEU A 542 -10.70 1.70 5.79
N PHE A 543 -9.65 2.52 5.70
CA PHE A 543 -8.39 2.27 6.36
C PHE A 543 -8.36 3.07 7.66
N ARG A 544 -8.27 2.40 8.82
CA ARG A 544 -8.19 3.05 10.14
C ARG A 544 -6.79 2.84 10.71
N GLY A 545 -6.29 3.90 11.33
CA GLY A 545 -4.93 3.94 11.83
C GLY A 545 -3.92 4.07 10.69
N GLY A 546 -2.68 3.70 10.97
CA GLY A 546 -1.60 3.95 10.04
C GLY A 546 -0.66 5.04 10.51
N THR A 547 0.58 4.90 10.09
CA THR A 547 1.52 6.00 10.07
C THR A 547 2.06 6.03 8.67
N TRP A 548 1.71 7.10 7.96
CA TRP A 548 1.96 7.30 6.55
C TRP A 548 3.28 8.03 6.35
N GLY A 549 4.00 7.59 5.32
CA GLY A 549 5.22 8.19 4.81
C GLY A 549 5.36 7.94 3.32
N TYR A 550 6.53 8.26 2.78
CA TYR A 550 6.81 8.17 1.35
C TYR A 550 8.15 7.50 1.10
N LEU A 551 8.13 6.53 0.18
CA LEU A 551 9.33 5.90 -0.35
C LEU A 551 9.82 6.63 -1.58
N GLN A 552 11.13 6.63 -1.79
CA GLN A 552 11.81 7.01 -3.00
C GLN A 552 12.81 5.91 -3.37
N LEU A 553 12.84 5.55 -4.64
CA LEU A 553 13.87 4.64 -5.14
C LEU A 553 15.11 5.45 -5.53
N ASN A 554 16.24 5.06 -4.95
CA ASN A 554 17.52 5.57 -5.42
C ASN A 554 17.74 5.05 -6.84
N SER A 555 17.94 5.98 -7.78
CA SER A 555 18.11 5.78 -9.23
C SER A 555 19.27 4.85 -9.65
N ALA A 556 20.00 4.28 -8.69
CA ALA A 556 21.03 3.27 -8.92
C ALA A 556 20.46 1.84 -9.10
N VAL A 557 19.21 1.58 -8.71
CA VAL A 557 18.60 0.24 -8.79
C VAL A 557 17.81 0.02 -10.09
N SER A 558 17.41 1.07 -10.80
CA SER A 558 16.66 0.99 -12.07
C SER A 558 17.54 0.82 -13.32
N LYS A 559 18.85 0.59 -13.15
CA LYS A 559 19.81 0.30 -14.23
C LYS A 559 20.57 -0.99 -13.92
N GLY A 560 19.83 -2.10 -13.82
CA GLY A 560 20.37 -3.45 -13.68
C GLY A 560 19.84 -4.34 -14.79
#